data_AF-A0A7J2PZK5-F1
#
_entry.id   AF-A0A7J2PZK5-F1
#
_cell.length_a   1.000
_cell.length_b   1.000
_cell.length_c   1.000
_cell.angle_alpha   90.00
_cell.angle_beta   90.00
_cell.angle_gamma   90.00
#
_symmetry.space_group_name_H-M   'P 1'
#
loop_
_entity.id
_entity.type
_entity.pdbx_description
1 polymer ?
#
loop_
_entity_poly.entity_id
_entity_poly.type
_entity_poly.pdbx_seq_one_letter_code
_entity_poly.pdbx_strand_id
1 'polypeptide(L)'
;MLLNEKIGIYLDQIKQIKGVENAVLTQRDGNPIQSTGVWFSKDEIFNVSSATSAIFNVGIHLHPKDLKYILIEGKKAKILIAPLNSPVHSSLNRILELQRIIDDKHEFFIAITAQPNINLGGIFLQTSECLRKIKMSLITSGESFKPPLIQFNNQKIQNIIEGFNVKENDEIDFNLSPFSLSLSKSVSLGLRKVLDNISLTIPDLNYAFVSIEGGFIASKLLKKIDMSPEKLDKISAMSYSLFQTANRCAWLLKKMPAESILLDCQNSFQFIDGLGKSIFSTVIGKVRQKLGLIRLILPQFTQRINLLLKEASNIQDFRTFDIKRMLGELVIK
;
A
#
# COMPACT_ATOMS: atom_id res chain seq x y z
N MET A 1 34.76 -10.02 -0.71
CA MET A 1 33.76 -8.95 -0.79
C MET A 1 32.52 -9.41 -0.05
N LEU A 2 32.16 -8.70 1.02
CA LEU A 2 31.00 -9.02 1.85
C LEU A 2 29.71 -8.90 1.00
N LEU A 3 28.71 -9.73 1.26
CA LEU A 3 27.46 -9.74 0.50
C LEU A 3 26.80 -8.35 0.45
N ASN A 4 26.78 -7.64 1.57
CA ASN A 4 26.25 -6.29 1.68
C ASN A 4 26.99 -5.27 0.79
N GLU A 5 28.30 -5.43 0.57
CA GLU A 5 29.07 -4.56 -0.31
C GLU A 5 28.71 -4.83 -1.78
N LYS A 6 28.56 -6.11 -2.17
CA LYS A 6 28.11 -6.48 -3.53
C LYS A 6 26.72 -5.92 -3.84
N ILE A 7 25.78 -6.07 -2.90
CA ILE A 7 24.43 -5.51 -3.01
C ILE A 7 24.49 -3.99 -3.06
N GLY A 8 25.34 -3.36 -2.24
CA GLY A 8 25.57 -1.92 -2.21
C GLY A 8 25.94 -1.36 -3.58
N ILE A 9 26.89 -2.00 -4.29
CA ILE A 9 27.27 -1.59 -5.65
C ILE A 9 26.08 -1.57 -6.61
N TYR A 10 25.26 -2.62 -6.61
CA TYR A 10 24.11 -2.68 -7.51
C TYR A 10 23.02 -1.68 -7.12
N LEU A 11 22.83 -1.40 -5.83
CA LEU A 11 21.93 -0.34 -5.38
C LEU A 11 22.46 1.04 -5.80
N ASP A 12 23.76 1.30 -5.68
CA ASP A 12 24.38 2.56 -6.13
C ASP A 12 24.21 2.77 -7.64
N GLN A 13 24.30 1.70 -8.44
CA GLN A 13 23.97 1.76 -9.87
C GLN A 13 22.51 2.17 -10.12
N ILE A 14 21.57 1.67 -9.30
CA ILE A 14 20.15 2.07 -9.36
C ILE A 14 20.00 3.56 -9.00
N LYS A 15 20.72 4.05 -7.98
CA LYS A 15 20.71 5.46 -7.58
C LYS A 15 21.26 6.41 -8.65
N GLN A 16 22.23 5.95 -9.47
CA GLN A 16 22.79 6.75 -10.55
C GLN A 16 21.79 6.98 -11.72
N ILE A 17 20.67 6.26 -11.76
CA ILE A 17 19.62 6.49 -12.74
C ILE A 17 19.00 7.87 -12.51
N LYS A 18 18.90 8.66 -13.58
CA LYS A 18 18.39 10.04 -13.52
C LYS A 18 17.03 10.12 -12.82
N GLY A 19 17.00 10.88 -11.72
CA GLY A 19 15.80 11.16 -10.96
C GLY A 19 15.43 10.10 -9.92
N VAL A 20 16.21 9.01 -9.79
CA VAL A 20 16.19 8.17 -8.59
C VAL A 20 16.91 8.91 -7.48
N GLU A 21 16.30 8.96 -6.30
CA GLU A 21 16.88 9.63 -5.14
C GLU A 21 17.43 8.61 -4.16
N ASN A 22 16.62 7.59 -3.86
CA ASN A 22 16.91 6.58 -2.84
C ASN A 22 16.47 5.19 -3.31
N ALA A 23 17.20 4.16 -2.89
CA ALA A 23 16.79 2.77 -3.04
C ALA A 23 17.10 1.97 -1.76
N VAL A 24 16.16 1.14 -1.33
CA VAL A 24 16.33 0.25 -0.17
C VAL A 24 15.89 -1.16 -0.51
N LEU A 25 16.73 -2.13 -0.15
CA LEU A 25 16.43 -3.55 -0.21
C LEU A 25 16.03 -4.01 1.19
N THR A 26 14.85 -4.61 1.31
CA THR A 26 14.29 -5.09 2.56
C THR A 26 13.81 -6.53 2.45
N GLN A 27 13.75 -7.20 3.58
CA GLN A 27 13.14 -8.51 3.75
C GLN A 27 11.63 -8.41 3.96
N ARG A 28 10.93 -9.53 3.78
CA ARG A 28 9.48 -9.65 3.96
C ARG A 28 8.97 -9.24 5.34
N ASP A 29 9.80 -9.38 6.37
CA ASP A 29 9.51 -9.00 7.76
C ASP A 29 9.75 -7.51 8.05
N GLY A 30 10.30 -6.76 7.08
CA GLY A 30 10.57 -5.32 7.21
C GLY A 30 12.00 -4.98 7.61
N ASN A 31 12.90 -5.96 7.77
CA ASN A 31 14.28 -5.68 8.09
C ASN A 31 15.04 -5.13 6.87
N PRO A 32 15.83 -4.05 7.02
CA PRO A 32 16.67 -3.53 5.95
C PRO A 32 17.89 -4.44 5.73
N ILE A 33 18.16 -4.80 4.48
CA ILE A 33 19.39 -5.52 4.08
C ILE A 33 20.48 -4.50 3.72
N GLN A 34 20.14 -3.61 2.78
CA GLN A 34 21.05 -2.59 2.29
C GLN A 34 20.26 -1.43 1.69
N SER A 35 20.84 -0.23 1.76
CA SER A 35 20.23 0.99 1.21
C SER A 35 21.27 1.88 0.58
N THR A 36 20.85 2.67 -0.41
CA THR A 36 21.62 3.80 -0.95
C THR A 36 20.71 5.02 -1.08
N GLY A 37 21.28 6.22 -1.03
CA GLY A 37 20.52 7.45 -1.15
C GLY A 37 21.02 8.55 -0.24
N VAL A 38 20.18 9.56 -0.06
CA VAL A 38 20.30 10.56 1.00
C VAL A 38 19.28 10.18 2.07
N TRP A 39 19.77 9.51 3.11
CA TRP A 39 19.00 9.11 4.28
C TRP A 39 19.56 9.84 5.49
N PHE A 40 18.71 10.36 6.38
CA PHE A 40 19.16 11.12 7.55
C PHE A 40 19.43 10.22 8.76
N SER A 41 18.82 9.03 8.85
CA SER A 41 19.07 8.10 9.97
C SER A 41 18.84 6.62 9.65
N LYS A 42 19.37 5.73 10.51
CA LYS A 42 19.05 4.29 10.48
C LYS A 42 17.58 4.00 10.76
N ASP A 43 16.95 4.82 11.62
CA ASP A 43 15.53 4.68 11.96
C ASP A 43 14.63 5.00 10.77
N GLU A 44 15.01 5.96 9.93
CA GLU A 44 14.30 6.22 8.67
C GLU A 44 14.37 5.01 7.72
N ILE A 45 15.56 4.41 7.57
CA ILE A 45 15.75 3.23 6.73
C ILE A 45 14.89 2.07 7.24
N PHE A 46 14.88 1.83 8.56
CA PHE A 46 14.06 0.79 9.17
C PHE A 46 12.55 1.05 8.98
N ASN A 47 12.09 2.27 9.24
CA ASN A 47 10.67 2.61 9.10
C ASN A 47 10.17 2.46 7.66
N VAL A 48 10.98 2.87 6.68
CA VAL A 48 10.66 2.71 5.25
C VAL A 48 10.66 1.23 4.88
N SER A 49 11.64 0.46 5.33
CA SER A 49 11.71 -0.98 5.09
C SER A 49 10.49 -1.71 5.65
N SER A 50 10.13 -1.42 6.90
CA SER A 50 8.95 -1.96 7.58
C SER A 50 7.65 -1.60 6.84
N ALA A 51 7.49 -0.32 6.47
CA ALA A 51 6.31 0.12 5.73
C ALA A 51 6.23 -0.50 4.33
N THR A 52 7.35 -0.57 3.61
CA THR A 52 7.45 -1.20 2.29
C THR A 52 7.00 -2.65 2.34
N SER A 53 7.50 -3.41 3.31
CA SER A 53 7.14 -4.82 3.47
C SER A 53 5.68 -4.99 3.88
N ALA A 54 5.17 -4.16 4.78
CA ALA A 54 3.75 -4.15 5.14
C ALA A 54 2.83 -3.87 3.92
N ILE A 55 3.15 -2.82 3.13
CA ILE A 55 2.40 -2.45 1.93
C ILE A 55 2.40 -3.60 0.92
N PHE A 56 3.57 -4.19 0.66
CA PHE A 56 3.68 -5.27 -0.31
C PHE A 56 2.99 -6.55 0.15
N ASN A 57 3.10 -6.93 1.43
CA ASN A 57 2.40 -8.08 2.00
C ASN A 57 0.87 -7.92 1.89
N VAL A 58 0.31 -6.74 2.17
CA VAL A 58 -1.13 -6.49 1.95
C VAL A 58 -1.47 -6.57 0.46
N GLY A 59 -0.60 -6.06 -0.41
CA GLY A 59 -0.75 -6.21 -1.85
C GLY A 59 -0.80 -7.67 -2.31
N ILE A 60 0.04 -8.54 -1.74
CA ILE A 60 -0.01 -9.99 -1.98
C ILE A 60 -1.34 -10.56 -1.48
N HIS A 61 -1.85 -10.17 -0.32
CA HIS A 61 -3.17 -10.64 0.12
C HIS A 61 -4.31 -10.18 -0.80
N LEU A 62 -4.23 -8.97 -1.36
CA LEU A 62 -5.18 -8.46 -2.35
C LEU A 62 -5.08 -9.23 -3.67
N HIS A 63 -3.86 -9.54 -4.14
CA HIS A 63 -3.58 -10.20 -5.43
C HIS A 63 -2.54 -11.33 -5.30
N PRO A 64 -2.87 -12.48 -4.68
CA PRO A 64 -1.89 -13.48 -4.24
C PRO A 64 -1.01 -14.11 -5.32
N LYS A 65 -1.52 -14.18 -6.55
CA LYS A 65 -0.84 -14.81 -7.68
C LYS A 65 -0.53 -13.84 -8.81
N ASP A 66 -1.00 -12.60 -8.70
CA ASP A 66 -1.04 -11.67 -9.83
C ASP A 66 -0.19 -10.42 -9.61
N LEU A 67 0.13 -10.03 -8.37
CA LEU A 67 0.86 -8.80 -8.09
C LEU A 67 2.29 -8.82 -8.67
N LYS A 68 2.63 -7.79 -9.46
CA LYS A 68 3.98 -7.56 -9.99
C LYS A 68 4.73 -6.52 -9.17
N TYR A 69 4.15 -5.34 -9.01
CA TYR A 69 4.73 -4.23 -8.26
C TYR A 69 3.63 -3.27 -7.79
N ILE A 70 3.98 -2.42 -6.83
CA ILE A 70 3.13 -1.37 -6.30
C ILE A 70 3.79 -0.02 -6.58
N LEU A 71 3.02 0.93 -7.06
CA LEU A 71 3.42 2.29 -7.33
C LEU A 71 2.62 3.22 -6.42
N ILE A 72 3.29 4.03 -5.61
CA ILE A 72 2.69 5.08 -4.79
C ILE A 72 3.10 6.42 -5.40
N GLU A 73 2.12 7.30 -5.65
CA GLU A 73 2.36 8.63 -6.21
C GLU A 73 1.94 9.71 -5.23
N GLY A 74 2.75 10.76 -5.14
CA GLY A 74 2.41 12.00 -4.46
C GLY A 74 3.03 13.20 -5.16
N LYS A 75 2.74 14.40 -4.67
CA LYS A 75 3.15 15.66 -5.32
C LYS A 75 4.67 15.84 -5.45
N LYS A 76 5.43 15.32 -4.48
CA LYS A 76 6.88 15.56 -4.38
C LYS A 76 7.74 14.38 -4.83
N ALA A 77 7.17 13.17 -4.94
CA ALA A 77 7.90 11.98 -5.29
C ALA A 77 6.97 10.85 -5.74
N LYS A 78 7.57 9.81 -6.31
CA LYS A 78 6.93 8.52 -6.53
C LYS A 78 7.76 7.43 -5.87
N ILE A 79 7.09 6.40 -5.37
CA ILE A 79 7.72 5.27 -4.71
C ILE A 79 7.30 4.01 -5.45
N LEU A 80 8.27 3.26 -5.95
CA LEU A 80 8.08 1.95 -6.57
C LEU A 80 8.47 0.89 -5.56
N ILE A 81 7.58 -0.07 -5.30
CA ILE A 81 7.86 -1.25 -4.50
C ILE A 81 7.71 -2.48 -5.40
N ALA A 82 8.78 -3.25 -5.54
CA ALA A 82 8.77 -4.46 -6.36
C ALA A 82 9.45 -5.62 -5.62
N PRO A 83 8.97 -6.86 -5.81
CA PRO A 83 9.65 -8.03 -5.29
C PRO A 83 10.83 -8.40 -6.18
N LEU A 84 11.85 -9.05 -5.60
CA LEU A 84 12.96 -9.62 -6.36
C LEU A 84 12.55 -10.94 -7.05
N ASN A 85 11.59 -10.83 -7.96
CA ASN A 85 10.98 -11.98 -8.63
C ASN A 85 11.54 -12.26 -10.01
N SER A 86 12.53 -11.47 -10.45
CA SER A 86 13.18 -11.65 -11.75
C SER A 86 13.68 -13.10 -11.89
N PRO A 87 13.34 -13.79 -13.00
CA PRO A 87 13.92 -15.09 -13.29
C PRO A 87 15.43 -14.90 -13.48
N VAL A 88 16.22 -15.71 -12.78
CA VAL A 88 17.69 -15.56 -12.78
C VAL A 88 18.27 -16.24 -14.03
N HIS A 89 17.86 -17.48 -14.28
CA HIS A 89 18.12 -18.28 -15.48
C HIS A 89 17.16 -19.50 -15.46
N SER A 90 16.71 -20.02 -16.60
CA SER A 90 15.78 -21.18 -16.62
C SER A 90 16.37 -22.41 -15.92
N SER A 91 17.65 -22.70 -16.17
CA SER A 91 18.40 -23.80 -15.53
C SER A 91 18.60 -23.59 -14.04
N LEU A 92 18.92 -22.37 -13.60
CA LEU A 92 19.16 -22.07 -12.18
C LEU A 92 17.85 -22.09 -11.39
N ASN A 93 16.77 -21.52 -11.95
CA ASN A 93 15.44 -21.60 -11.37
C ASN A 93 15.01 -23.06 -11.20
N ARG A 94 15.29 -23.93 -12.17
CA ARG A 94 14.98 -25.37 -12.07
C ARG A 94 15.78 -26.06 -10.96
N ILE A 95 17.06 -25.73 -10.78
CA ILE A 95 17.89 -26.24 -9.68
C ILE A 95 17.34 -25.78 -8.32
N LEU A 96 16.98 -24.51 -8.21
CA LEU A 96 16.46 -23.91 -6.98
C LEU A 96 15.05 -24.41 -6.63
N GLU A 97 14.20 -24.69 -7.64
CA GLU A 97 12.90 -25.37 -7.49
C GLU A 97 13.10 -26.81 -6.99
N LEU A 98 14.05 -27.56 -7.58
CA LEU A 98 14.38 -28.93 -7.17
C LEU A 98 14.93 -29.02 -5.74
N GLN A 99 15.64 -27.98 -5.28
CA GLN A 99 16.16 -27.88 -3.92
C GLN A 99 15.14 -27.34 -2.90
N ARG A 100 13.88 -27.06 -3.32
CA ARG A 100 12.83 -26.43 -2.50
C ARG A 100 13.25 -25.08 -1.88
N ILE A 101 14.20 -24.38 -2.49
CA ILE A 101 14.66 -23.05 -2.05
C ILE A 101 13.70 -21.96 -2.54
N ILE A 102 12.99 -22.19 -3.66
CA ILE A 102 11.98 -21.26 -4.22
C ILE A 102 10.59 -21.57 -3.67
N ASP A 103 10.40 -21.58 -2.35
CA ASP A 103 9.03 -21.68 -1.81
C ASP A 103 8.39 -20.31 -1.52
N ASP A 104 9.19 -19.23 -1.39
CA ASP A 104 8.63 -17.88 -1.25
C ASP A 104 9.12 -16.93 -2.36
N LYS A 105 8.27 -16.73 -3.37
CA LYS A 105 8.44 -15.69 -4.40
C LYS A 105 8.34 -14.27 -3.82
N HIS A 106 8.47 -14.04 -2.51
CA HIS A 106 8.21 -12.76 -1.87
C HIS A 106 9.08 -12.50 -0.62
N GLU A 107 10.28 -13.07 -0.56
CA GLU A 107 11.16 -12.86 0.61
C GLU A 107 11.85 -11.49 0.64
N PHE A 108 12.09 -10.89 -0.52
CA PHE A 108 12.85 -9.65 -0.64
C PHE A 108 12.14 -8.65 -1.54
N PHE A 109 12.07 -7.41 -1.06
CA PHE A 109 11.44 -6.29 -1.76
C PHE A 109 12.45 -5.16 -1.93
N ILE A 110 12.40 -4.51 -3.10
CA ILE A 110 13.08 -3.24 -3.32
C ILE A 110 12.06 -2.11 -3.30
N ALA A 111 12.37 -1.05 -2.56
CA ALA A 111 11.70 0.23 -2.69
C ALA A 111 12.63 1.26 -3.33
N ILE A 112 12.14 1.92 -4.38
CA ILE A 112 12.85 2.98 -5.10
C ILE A 112 12.03 4.26 -4.99
N THR A 113 12.63 5.31 -4.46
CA THR A 113 12.04 6.65 -4.41
C THR A 113 12.63 7.50 -5.54
N ALA A 114 11.76 8.12 -6.32
CA ALA A 114 12.13 8.95 -7.46
C ALA A 114 11.36 10.28 -7.48
N GLN A 115 11.89 11.24 -8.23
CA GLN A 115 11.23 12.52 -8.49
C GLN A 115 9.88 12.34 -9.20
N PRO A 116 8.91 13.27 -9.02
CA PRO A 116 7.53 13.06 -9.46
C PRO A 116 7.39 13.04 -10.99
N ASN A 117 8.25 13.74 -11.70
CA ASN A 117 8.20 13.82 -13.17
C ASN A 117 8.85 12.62 -13.88
N ILE A 118 9.41 11.66 -13.13
CA ILE A 118 10.11 10.52 -13.72
C ILE A 118 9.12 9.42 -14.12
N ASN A 119 9.44 8.78 -15.24
CA ASN A 119 8.76 7.57 -15.69
C ASN A 119 9.33 6.34 -14.98
N LEU A 120 8.58 5.81 -14.00
CA LEU A 120 9.00 4.64 -13.24
C LEU A 120 9.04 3.34 -14.05
N GLY A 121 8.28 3.23 -15.14
CA GLY A 121 8.44 2.12 -16.07
C GLY A 121 9.83 2.13 -16.73
N GLY A 122 10.35 3.32 -17.04
CA GLY A 122 11.72 3.50 -17.53
C GLY A 122 12.77 3.12 -16.48
N ILE A 123 12.58 3.56 -15.23
CA ILE A 123 13.44 3.14 -14.10
C ILE A 123 13.41 1.62 -13.94
N PHE A 124 12.24 0.99 -13.96
CA PHE A 124 12.14 -0.46 -13.79
C PHE A 124 12.90 -1.26 -14.86
N LEU A 125 12.84 -0.82 -16.13
CA LEU A 125 13.61 -1.45 -17.20
C LEU A 125 15.12 -1.28 -17.01
N GLN A 126 15.57 -0.07 -16.67
CA GLN A 126 16.99 0.23 -16.46
C GLN A 126 17.57 -0.47 -15.21
N THR A 127 16.74 -0.73 -14.20
CA THR A 127 17.14 -1.43 -12.98
C THR A 127 17.08 -2.96 -13.10
N SER A 128 16.42 -3.51 -14.12
CA SER A 128 16.15 -4.95 -14.25
C SER A 128 17.40 -5.84 -14.14
N GLU A 129 18.51 -5.43 -14.76
CA GLU A 129 19.77 -6.16 -14.68
C GLU A 129 20.38 -6.11 -13.28
N CYS A 130 20.36 -4.94 -12.63
CA CYS A 130 20.83 -4.76 -11.25
C CYS A 130 20.01 -5.64 -10.29
N LEU A 131 18.69 -5.65 -10.43
CA LEU A 131 17.80 -6.50 -9.62
C LEU A 131 18.11 -7.98 -9.79
N ARG A 132 18.40 -8.43 -11.02
CA ARG A 132 18.82 -9.82 -11.29
C ARG A 132 20.15 -10.15 -10.62
N LYS A 133 21.13 -9.25 -10.66
CA LYS A 133 22.44 -9.43 -10.02
C LYS A 133 22.36 -9.43 -8.49
N ILE A 134 21.52 -8.56 -7.90
CA ILE A 134 21.22 -8.57 -6.46
C ILE A 134 20.65 -9.93 -6.06
N LYS A 135 19.61 -10.39 -6.77
CA LYS A 135 19.00 -11.70 -6.51
C LYS A 135 19.99 -12.85 -6.63
N MET A 136 20.82 -12.86 -7.67
CA MET A 136 21.87 -13.86 -7.83
C MET A 136 22.83 -13.85 -6.64
N SER A 137 23.24 -12.66 -6.19
CA SER A 137 24.16 -12.52 -5.06
C SER A 137 23.54 -13.05 -3.76
N LEU A 138 22.26 -12.76 -3.51
CA LEU A 138 21.52 -13.30 -2.36
C LEU A 138 21.47 -14.83 -2.40
N ILE A 139 21.06 -15.42 -3.53
CA ILE A 139 20.91 -16.88 -3.67
C ILE A 139 22.27 -17.60 -3.54
N THR A 140 23.30 -17.10 -4.23
CA THR A 140 24.62 -17.75 -4.28
C THR A 140 25.40 -17.61 -2.97
N SER A 141 25.04 -16.66 -2.11
CA SER A 141 25.71 -16.48 -0.83
C SER A 141 25.46 -17.61 0.16
N GLY A 142 24.31 -18.30 0.08
CA GLY A 142 23.88 -19.25 1.11
C GLY A 142 23.66 -18.62 2.49
N GLU A 143 23.77 -17.29 2.62
CA GLU A 143 23.50 -16.59 3.87
C GLU A 143 21.99 -16.59 4.12
N SER A 144 21.56 -17.29 5.17
CA SER A 144 20.22 -17.08 5.68
C SER A 144 20.22 -15.73 6.38
N PHE A 145 19.58 -14.73 5.78
CA PHE A 145 19.16 -13.52 6.48
C PHE A 145 18.03 -13.90 7.44
N LYS A 146 18.32 -14.74 8.44
CA LYS A 146 17.45 -14.90 9.58
C LYS A 146 17.60 -13.61 10.38
N PRO A 147 16.51 -12.95 10.77
CA PRO A 147 16.62 -11.76 11.59
C PRO A 147 17.46 -12.11 12.83
N PRO A 148 18.39 -11.24 13.26
CA PRO A 148 18.92 -11.40 14.61
C PRO A 148 17.69 -11.41 15.52
N LEU A 149 17.54 -12.46 16.33
CA LEU A 149 16.55 -12.46 17.40
C LEU A 149 16.76 -11.15 18.18
N ILE A 150 15.80 -10.23 18.08
CA ILE A 150 15.88 -8.97 18.79
C ILE A 150 15.76 -9.33 20.27
N GLN A 151 16.90 -9.49 20.93
CA GLN A 151 16.94 -9.58 22.38
C GLN A 151 16.69 -8.18 22.91
N PHE A 152 15.43 -7.88 23.18
CA PHE A 152 15.10 -6.71 23.98
C PHE A 152 15.76 -6.90 25.35
N ASN A 153 16.49 -5.90 25.84
CA ASN A 153 16.94 -5.92 27.22
C ASN A 153 15.71 -5.93 28.15
N ASN A 154 15.84 -6.49 29.34
CA ASN A 154 14.73 -6.57 30.31
C ASN A 154 14.04 -5.22 30.53
N GLN A 155 14.80 -4.12 30.43
CA GLN A 155 14.29 -2.76 30.56
C GLN A 155 13.39 -2.33 29.39
N LYS A 156 13.74 -2.62 28.12
CA LYS A 156 12.84 -2.39 26.98
C LYS A 156 11.63 -3.32 27.04
N ILE A 157 11.80 -4.56 27.47
CA ILE A 157 10.68 -5.50 27.64
C ILE A 157 9.70 -4.93 28.67
N GLN A 158 10.19 -4.46 29.81
CA GLN A 158 9.37 -3.82 30.84
C GLN A 158 8.70 -2.55 30.31
N ASN A 159 9.41 -1.66 29.62
CA ASN A 159 8.81 -0.45 29.04
C ASN A 159 7.72 -0.76 28.00
N ILE A 160 7.92 -1.83 27.21
CA ILE A 160 6.91 -2.30 26.25
C ILE A 160 5.70 -2.85 26.99
N ILE A 161 5.90 -3.70 28.01
CA ILE A 161 4.83 -4.27 28.84
C ILE A 161 4.08 -3.17 29.58
N GLU A 162 4.77 -2.19 30.16
CA GLU A 162 4.17 -1.01 30.82
C GLU A 162 3.41 -0.14 29.82
N GLY A 163 3.89 -0.01 28.59
CA GLY A 163 3.17 0.68 27.51
C GLY A 163 1.91 -0.04 27.03
N PHE A 164 1.84 -1.36 27.19
CA PHE A 164 0.63 -2.17 26.96
C PHE A 164 -0.25 -2.28 28.21
N ASN A 165 0.26 -1.89 29.38
CA ASN A 165 -0.50 -1.83 30.61
C ASN A 165 -1.44 -0.62 30.50
N VAL A 166 -2.61 -0.86 29.91
CA VAL A 166 -3.70 0.12 29.88
C VAL A 166 -3.91 0.55 31.32
N LYS A 167 -3.64 1.82 31.62
CA LYS A 167 -3.98 2.38 32.92
C LYS A 167 -5.51 2.33 33.04
N GLU A 168 -6.03 1.28 33.67
CA GLU A 168 -7.47 1.07 33.89
C GLU A 168 -8.10 2.16 34.79
N ASN A 169 -7.29 3.07 35.36
CA ASN A 169 -7.73 4.07 36.35
C ASN A 169 -7.51 5.53 35.96
N ASP A 170 -7.03 5.82 34.74
CA ASP A 170 -7.10 7.20 34.27
C ASP A 170 -8.53 7.37 33.69
N GLU A 171 -9.37 8.17 34.34
CA GLU A 171 -10.58 8.74 33.72
C GLU A 171 -10.13 9.64 32.57
N ILE A 172 -9.68 9.01 31.48
CA ILE A 172 -9.40 9.68 30.23
C ILE A 172 -10.77 10.03 29.69
N ASP A 173 -11.11 11.32 29.77
CA ASP A 173 -12.21 11.91 29.00
C ASP A 173 -11.93 11.65 27.52
N PHE A 174 -12.35 10.48 27.05
CA PHE A 174 -12.40 10.16 25.65
C PHE A 174 -13.48 11.05 25.05
N ASN A 175 -13.08 12.21 24.53
CA ASN A 175 -13.80 12.87 23.46
C ASN A 175 -13.71 11.98 22.21
N LEU A 176 -14.39 10.84 22.25
CA LEU A 176 -14.74 10.06 21.08
C LEU A 176 -15.71 10.95 20.29
N SER A 177 -15.17 11.77 19.39
CA SER A 177 -15.98 12.27 18.28
C SER A 177 -16.23 11.05 17.39
N PRO A 178 -17.44 10.45 17.35
CA PRO A 178 -17.71 9.50 16.30
C PRO A 178 -17.57 10.26 14.99
N PHE A 179 -16.61 9.88 14.18
CA PHE A 179 -16.63 10.31 12.80
C PHE A 179 -17.70 9.49 12.09
N SER A 180 -18.98 9.80 12.33
CA SER A 180 -20.08 9.28 11.54
C SER A 180 -20.17 10.14 10.29
N LEU A 181 -19.50 9.74 9.20
CA LEU A 181 -19.80 10.33 7.90
C LEU A 181 -21.24 9.90 7.55
N SER A 182 -22.22 10.74 7.86
CA SER A 182 -23.62 10.49 7.51
C SER A 182 -23.81 10.79 6.03
N LEU A 183 -23.93 9.74 5.22
CA LEU A 183 -24.21 9.89 3.80
C LEU A 183 -25.71 10.12 3.61
N SER A 184 -26.08 11.32 3.17
CA SER A 184 -27.45 11.60 2.78
C SER A 184 -27.86 10.73 1.57
N LYS A 185 -29.17 10.58 1.37
CA LYS A 185 -29.71 9.86 0.19
C LYS A 185 -29.23 10.48 -1.12
N SER A 186 -29.13 11.81 -1.20
CA SER A 186 -28.66 12.52 -2.40
C SER A 186 -27.20 12.22 -2.70
N VAL A 187 -26.32 12.26 -1.68
CA VAL A 187 -24.90 11.91 -1.84
C VAL A 187 -24.74 10.46 -2.26
N SER A 188 -25.46 9.54 -1.61
CA SER A 188 -25.40 8.11 -1.93
C SER A 188 -25.81 7.82 -3.38
N LEU A 189 -26.88 8.45 -3.86
CA LEU A 189 -27.31 8.38 -5.26
C LEU A 189 -26.29 9.01 -6.21
N GLY A 190 -25.69 10.15 -5.82
CA GLY A 190 -24.62 10.81 -6.57
C GLY A 190 -23.40 9.91 -6.74
N LEU A 191 -22.92 9.30 -5.64
CA LEU A 191 -21.80 8.36 -5.66
C LEU A 191 -22.09 7.17 -6.58
N ARG A 192 -23.28 6.59 -6.48
CA ARG A 192 -23.70 5.49 -7.35
C ARG A 192 -23.71 5.88 -8.83
N LYS A 193 -24.29 7.03 -9.17
CA LYS A 193 -24.28 7.56 -10.55
C LYS A 193 -22.86 7.74 -11.09
N VAL A 194 -21.93 8.22 -10.25
CA VAL A 194 -20.53 8.36 -10.66
C VAL A 194 -19.91 6.99 -10.94
N LEU A 195 -20.10 6.00 -10.05
CA LEU A 195 -19.58 4.65 -10.28
C LEU A 195 -20.20 4.00 -11.54
N ASP A 196 -21.51 4.16 -11.76
CA ASP A 196 -22.18 3.66 -12.97
C ASP A 196 -21.57 4.26 -14.24
N ASN A 197 -21.29 5.57 -14.24
CA ASN A 197 -20.61 6.24 -15.35
C ASN A 197 -19.18 5.73 -15.58
N ILE A 198 -18.44 5.38 -14.52
CA ILE A 198 -17.14 4.73 -14.64
C ILE A 198 -17.29 3.38 -15.35
N SER A 199 -18.30 2.59 -14.98
CA SER A 199 -18.60 1.31 -15.63
C SER A 199 -18.88 1.46 -17.12
N LEU A 200 -19.60 2.49 -17.54
CA LEU A 200 -19.88 2.75 -18.95
C LEU A 200 -18.63 3.20 -19.72
N THR A 201 -17.75 3.95 -19.05
CA THR A 201 -16.55 4.55 -19.66
C THR A 201 -15.37 3.57 -19.71
N ILE A 202 -15.27 2.66 -18.76
CA ILE A 202 -14.18 1.68 -18.60
C ILE A 202 -14.74 0.27 -18.91
N PRO A 203 -14.50 -0.27 -20.13
CA PRO A 203 -15.08 -1.53 -20.58
C PRO A 203 -14.72 -2.72 -19.70
N ASP A 204 -13.46 -2.84 -19.28
CA ASP A 204 -12.91 -3.97 -18.51
C ASP A 204 -12.90 -3.73 -16.99
N LEU A 205 -13.81 -2.90 -16.50
CA LEU A 205 -13.97 -2.71 -15.07
C LEU A 205 -14.44 -4.01 -14.40
N ASN A 206 -13.71 -4.50 -13.40
CA ASN A 206 -14.14 -5.65 -12.59
C ASN A 206 -15.09 -5.20 -11.47
N TYR A 207 -14.61 -4.23 -10.68
CA TYR A 207 -15.36 -3.60 -9.59
C TYR A 207 -14.78 -2.23 -9.26
N ALA A 208 -15.60 -1.40 -8.64
CA ALA A 208 -15.20 -0.12 -8.07
C ALA A 208 -15.96 0.13 -6.76
N PHE A 209 -15.32 0.77 -5.80
CA PHE A 209 -15.96 1.16 -4.55
C PHE A 209 -15.34 2.43 -3.97
N VAL A 210 -16.13 3.10 -3.14
CA VAL A 210 -15.70 4.20 -2.30
C VAL A 210 -15.77 3.72 -0.86
N SER A 211 -14.68 3.88 -0.12
CA SER A 211 -14.58 3.50 1.29
C SER A 211 -14.29 4.70 2.15
N ILE A 212 -14.94 4.77 3.29
CA ILE A 212 -14.71 5.78 4.31
C ILE A 212 -13.72 5.27 5.36
N GLU A 213 -13.53 6.06 6.42
CA GLU A 213 -12.62 5.75 7.53
C GLU A 213 -12.84 4.34 8.09
N GLY A 214 -11.78 3.57 8.29
CA GLY A 214 -11.84 2.17 8.71
C GLY A 214 -12.11 1.15 7.59
N GLY A 215 -12.29 1.61 6.34
CA GLY A 215 -12.53 0.72 5.19
C GLY A 215 -13.98 0.28 5.00
N PHE A 216 -14.94 0.98 5.63
CA PHE A 216 -16.36 0.73 5.38
C PHE A 216 -16.78 1.22 4.00
N ILE A 217 -17.52 0.40 3.25
CA ILE A 217 -17.96 0.74 1.89
C ILE A 217 -19.14 1.71 1.94
N ALA A 218 -18.95 2.90 1.39
CA ALA A 218 -19.98 3.91 1.18
C ALA A 218 -20.81 3.65 -0.08
N SER A 219 -20.14 3.24 -1.16
CA SER A 219 -20.78 2.93 -2.43
C SER A 219 -19.94 1.91 -3.19
N LYS A 220 -20.59 1.01 -3.94
CA LYS A 220 -19.93 -0.04 -4.69
C LYS A 220 -20.62 -0.32 -6.02
N LEU A 221 -19.83 -0.86 -6.93
CA LEU A 221 -20.23 -1.33 -8.23
C LEU A 221 -19.48 -2.63 -8.53
N LEU A 222 -20.23 -3.67 -8.88
CA LEU A 222 -19.70 -4.99 -9.22
C LEU A 222 -20.13 -5.34 -10.65
N LYS A 223 -19.17 -5.58 -11.55
CA LYS A 223 -19.46 -6.08 -12.90
C LYS A 223 -19.28 -7.59 -13.02
N LYS A 224 -18.40 -8.19 -12.22
CA LYS A 224 -18.23 -9.65 -12.16
C LYS A 224 -19.18 -10.26 -11.14
N ILE A 225 -19.89 -11.31 -11.55
CA ILE A 225 -20.96 -11.98 -10.79
C ILE A 225 -20.37 -12.79 -9.60
N ASP A 226 -19.13 -13.26 -9.71
CA ASP A 226 -18.51 -14.18 -8.73
C ASP A 226 -17.95 -13.53 -7.44
N MET A 227 -18.35 -12.29 -7.11
CA MET A 227 -17.83 -11.59 -5.93
C MET A 227 -18.88 -11.49 -4.82
N SER A 228 -18.74 -12.33 -3.79
CA SER A 228 -19.54 -12.23 -2.56
C SER A 228 -19.33 -10.89 -1.85
N PRO A 229 -20.36 -10.31 -1.20
CA PRO A 229 -20.24 -9.07 -0.42
C PRO A 229 -19.10 -9.09 0.62
N GLU A 230 -18.97 -10.17 1.39
CA GLU A 230 -17.95 -10.31 2.44
C GLU A 230 -16.52 -10.21 1.89
N LYS A 231 -16.30 -10.75 0.69
CA LYS A 231 -15.00 -10.66 0.02
C LYS A 231 -14.68 -9.23 -0.38
N LEU A 232 -15.68 -8.47 -0.84
CA LEU A 232 -15.52 -7.06 -1.17
C LEU A 232 -15.22 -6.24 0.08
N ASP A 233 -15.88 -6.51 1.20
CA ASP A 233 -15.62 -5.81 2.47
C ASP A 233 -14.19 -6.06 2.95
N LYS A 234 -13.69 -7.30 2.85
CA LYS A 234 -12.28 -7.63 3.12
C LYS A 234 -11.31 -6.88 2.20
N ILE A 235 -11.59 -6.87 0.89
CA ILE A 235 -10.80 -6.12 -0.10
C ILE A 235 -10.80 -4.62 0.24
N SER A 236 -11.94 -4.09 0.64
CA SER A 236 -12.13 -2.70 0.99
C SER A 236 -11.31 -2.30 2.21
N ALA A 237 -11.40 -3.08 3.29
CA ALA A 237 -10.59 -2.89 4.49
C ALA A 237 -9.09 -2.97 4.19
N MET A 238 -8.65 -4.02 3.45
CA MET A 238 -7.25 -4.17 3.06
C MET A 238 -6.74 -3.03 2.19
N SER A 239 -7.55 -2.58 1.21
CA SER A 239 -7.19 -1.45 0.34
C SER A 239 -7.04 -0.15 1.14
N TYR A 240 -7.91 0.06 2.13
CA TYR A 240 -7.82 1.19 3.05
C TYR A 240 -6.55 1.14 3.91
N SER A 241 -6.27 -0.01 4.54
CA SER A 241 -5.06 -0.21 5.34
C SER A 241 -3.78 -0.05 4.52
N LEU A 242 -3.76 -0.57 3.29
CA LEU A 242 -2.63 -0.38 2.37
C LEU A 242 -2.42 1.10 2.08
N PHE A 243 -3.49 1.83 1.76
CA PHE A 243 -3.40 3.27 1.48
C PHE A 243 -2.90 4.07 2.68
N GLN A 244 -3.41 3.82 3.88
CA GLN A 244 -2.95 4.49 5.10
C GLN A 244 -1.48 4.22 5.39
N THR A 245 -1.04 2.97 5.22
CA THR A 245 0.37 2.60 5.42
C THR A 245 1.27 3.27 4.39
N ALA A 246 0.85 3.29 3.13
CA ALA A 246 1.55 4.00 2.05
C ALA A 246 1.61 5.51 2.29
N ASN A 247 0.53 6.12 2.77
CA ASN A 247 0.48 7.53 3.11
C ASN A 247 1.47 7.88 4.25
N ARG A 248 1.53 7.03 5.29
CA ARG A 248 2.55 7.16 6.35
C ARG A 248 3.97 7.03 5.80
N CYS A 249 4.21 6.05 4.92
CA CYS A 249 5.51 5.87 4.27
C CYS A 249 5.92 7.11 3.44
N ALA A 250 5.01 7.63 2.61
CA ALA A 250 5.23 8.84 1.82
C ALA A 250 5.50 10.07 2.70
N TRP A 251 4.80 10.17 3.85
CA TRP A 251 5.03 11.24 4.81
C TRP A 251 6.42 11.16 5.45
N LEU A 252 6.85 9.96 5.84
CA LEU A 252 8.19 9.75 6.40
C LEU A 252 9.30 10.09 5.39
N LEU A 253 9.13 9.65 4.14
CA LEU A 253 10.13 9.83 3.08
C LEU A 253 10.25 11.26 2.57
N LYS A 254 9.11 11.96 2.37
CA LYS A 254 9.07 13.22 1.61
C LYS A 254 8.19 14.29 2.21
N LYS A 255 7.64 14.06 3.42
CA LYS A 255 6.68 14.96 4.08
C LYS A 255 5.57 15.35 3.08
N MET A 256 5.01 14.33 2.44
CA MET A 256 3.93 14.44 1.45
C MET A 256 2.87 13.37 1.72
N PRO A 257 1.59 13.67 1.42
CA PRO A 257 0.58 12.62 1.38
C PRO A 257 0.74 11.77 0.11
N ALA A 258 0.33 10.50 0.19
CA ALA A 258 0.05 9.70 -0.98
C ALA A 258 -1.26 10.19 -1.63
N GLU A 259 -1.26 10.36 -2.94
CA GLU A 259 -2.44 10.78 -3.71
C GLU A 259 -3.09 9.60 -4.40
N SER A 260 -2.29 8.72 -4.99
CA SER A 260 -2.76 7.52 -5.66
C SER A 260 -1.80 6.36 -5.48
N ILE A 261 -2.35 5.15 -5.55
CA ILE A 261 -1.60 3.91 -5.52
C ILE A 261 -2.07 3.04 -6.68
N LEU A 262 -1.13 2.50 -7.44
CA LEU A 262 -1.35 1.52 -8.49
C LEU A 262 -0.72 0.20 -8.07
N LEU A 263 -1.53 -0.84 -7.92
CA LEU A 263 -1.04 -2.21 -7.86
C LEU A 263 -1.09 -2.78 -9.29
N ASP A 264 0.08 -2.98 -9.87
CA ASP A 264 0.18 -3.58 -11.18
C ASP A 264 0.21 -5.10 -11.07
N CYS A 265 -0.78 -5.77 -11.65
CA CYS A 265 -0.90 -7.22 -11.64
C CYS A 265 -0.61 -7.81 -13.03
N GLN A 266 -0.57 -9.14 -13.22
CA GLN A 266 -0.38 -9.69 -14.56
C GLN A 266 -1.58 -9.44 -15.46
N ASN A 267 -2.81 -9.58 -14.93
CA ASN A 267 -4.04 -9.52 -15.72
C ASN A 267 -4.91 -8.30 -15.42
N SER A 268 -4.65 -7.57 -14.34
CA SER A 268 -5.39 -6.37 -13.97
C SER A 268 -4.51 -5.26 -13.41
N PHE A 269 -5.10 -4.07 -13.27
CA PHE A 269 -4.61 -2.96 -12.47
C PHE A 269 -5.60 -2.73 -11.34
N GLN A 270 -5.11 -2.53 -10.11
CA GLN A 270 -5.91 -1.92 -9.04
C GLN A 270 -5.41 -0.50 -8.81
N PHE A 271 -6.33 0.45 -8.86
CA PHE A 271 -6.08 1.83 -8.45
C PHE A 271 -6.71 2.07 -7.09
N ILE A 272 -6.02 2.83 -6.24
CA ILE A 272 -6.50 3.31 -4.96
C ILE A 272 -6.15 4.79 -4.86
N ASP A 273 -7.14 5.65 -5.02
CA ASP A 273 -7.00 7.10 -4.94
C ASP A 273 -7.42 7.62 -3.56
N GLY A 274 -6.62 8.52 -3.00
CA GLY A 274 -6.89 9.19 -1.74
C GLY A 274 -7.92 10.29 -1.87
N LEU A 275 -8.93 10.26 -1.02
CA LEU A 275 -10.04 11.22 -0.96
C LEU A 275 -10.17 11.79 0.46
N GLY A 276 -9.06 12.33 0.98
CA GLY A 276 -8.96 12.78 2.37
C GLY A 276 -8.93 11.59 3.33
N LYS A 277 -9.96 11.45 4.17
CA LYS A 277 -10.11 10.31 5.09
C LYS A 277 -10.68 9.05 4.43
N SER A 278 -11.11 9.17 3.17
CA SER A 278 -11.72 8.12 2.37
C SER A 278 -10.79 7.69 1.25
N ILE A 279 -11.08 6.55 0.63
CA ILE A 279 -10.42 6.09 -0.60
C ILE A 279 -11.45 5.78 -1.66
N PHE A 280 -11.06 5.95 -2.92
CA PHE A 280 -11.73 5.34 -4.05
C PHE A 280 -10.84 4.23 -4.59
N SER A 281 -11.37 3.01 -4.76
CA SER A 281 -10.62 1.91 -5.35
C SER A 281 -11.36 1.28 -6.50
N THR A 282 -10.61 0.90 -7.53
CA THR A 282 -11.14 0.26 -8.73
C THR A 282 -10.17 -0.79 -9.25
N VAL A 283 -10.70 -1.91 -9.75
CA VAL A 283 -9.93 -2.94 -10.44
C VAL A 283 -10.37 -3.05 -11.88
N ILE A 284 -9.41 -2.98 -12.79
CA ILE A 284 -9.62 -2.93 -14.23
C ILE A 284 -8.75 -4.00 -14.90
N GLY A 285 -9.33 -4.80 -15.80
CA GLY A 285 -8.59 -5.78 -16.60
C GLY A 285 -7.66 -5.12 -17.64
N LYS A 286 -6.58 -5.81 -18.01
CA LYS A 286 -5.59 -5.30 -18.99
C LYS A 286 -5.94 -5.53 -20.46
N VAL A 287 -7.04 -6.21 -20.76
CA VAL A 287 -7.30 -6.76 -22.09
C VAL A 287 -7.61 -5.68 -23.12
N ARG A 288 -8.42 -4.67 -22.77
CA ARG A 288 -8.97 -3.71 -23.73
C ARG A 288 -8.46 -2.27 -23.60
N GLN A 289 -7.68 -1.93 -22.58
CA GLN A 289 -7.23 -0.55 -22.36
C GLN A 289 -5.76 -0.41 -21.95
N LYS A 290 -5.08 0.56 -22.55
CA LYS A 290 -3.71 0.95 -22.17
C LYS A 290 -3.74 1.72 -20.85
N LEU A 291 -2.78 1.41 -19.97
CA LEU A 291 -2.62 2.05 -18.65
C LEU A 291 -2.67 3.59 -18.71
N GLY A 292 -2.02 4.20 -19.70
CA GLY A 292 -1.99 5.66 -19.86
C GLY A 292 -3.37 6.29 -20.05
N LEU A 293 -4.28 5.62 -20.78
CA LEU A 293 -5.64 6.12 -20.99
C LEU A 293 -6.45 6.06 -19.70
N ILE A 294 -6.34 4.95 -18.96
CA ILE A 294 -7.01 4.80 -17.66
C ILE A 294 -6.57 5.92 -16.70
N ARG A 295 -5.26 6.19 -16.63
CA ARG A 295 -4.68 7.24 -15.79
C ARG A 295 -5.09 8.66 -16.21
N LEU A 296 -5.48 8.86 -17.46
CA LEU A 296 -6.01 10.14 -17.94
C LEU A 296 -7.47 10.34 -17.51
N ILE A 297 -8.26 9.27 -17.50
CA ILE A 297 -9.71 9.32 -17.30
C ILE A 297 -10.07 9.28 -15.80
N LEU A 298 -9.45 8.39 -15.02
CA LEU A 298 -9.79 8.19 -13.61
C LEU A 298 -9.81 9.48 -12.76
N PRO A 299 -8.84 10.42 -12.89
CA PRO A 299 -8.80 11.62 -12.07
C PRO A 299 -10.08 12.46 -12.13
N GLN A 300 -10.78 12.49 -13.28
CA GLN A 300 -12.02 13.23 -13.45
C GLN A 300 -13.14 12.65 -12.57
N PHE A 301 -13.20 11.33 -12.45
CA PHE A 301 -14.15 10.65 -11.59
C PHE A 301 -13.79 10.81 -10.12
N THR A 302 -12.51 10.64 -9.78
CA THR A 302 -11.97 10.82 -8.42
C THR A 302 -12.29 12.23 -7.90
N GLN A 303 -12.16 13.27 -8.73
CA GLN A 303 -12.53 14.64 -8.36
C GLN A 303 -14.03 14.79 -8.06
N ARG A 304 -14.92 14.19 -8.87
CA ARG A 304 -16.37 14.21 -8.63
C ARG A 304 -16.76 13.48 -7.34
N ILE A 305 -16.14 12.33 -7.08
CA ILE A 305 -16.36 11.59 -5.82
C ILE A 305 -15.90 12.44 -4.63
N ASN A 306 -14.75 13.10 -4.74
CA ASN A 306 -14.23 13.98 -3.68
C ASN A 306 -15.20 15.11 -3.33
N LEU A 307 -15.82 15.74 -4.34
CA LEU A 307 -16.81 16.81 -4.12
C LEU A 307 -18.03 16.30 -3.34
N LEU A 308 -18.57 15.14 -3.72
CA LEU A 308 -19.71 14.52 -3.03
C LEU A 308 -19.37 14.13 -1.58
N LEU A 309 -18.15 13.65 -1.32
CA LEU A 309 -17.70 13.33 0.04
C LEU A 309 -17.50 14.59 0.89
N LYS A 310 -17.04 15.69 0.30
CA LYS A 310 -16.94 16.99 0.98
C LYS A 310 -18.31 17.56 1.33
N GLU A 311 -19.29 17.40 0.45
CA GLU A 311 -20.69 17.75 0.75
C GLU A 311 -21.20 16.94 1.94
N ALA A 312 -20.95 15.62 1.97
CA ALA A 312 -21.33 14.78 3.10
C ALA A 312 -20.68 15.18 4.43
N SER A 313 -19.40 15.59 4.41
CA SER A 313 -18.73 16.06 5.63
C SER A 313 -19.31 17.38 6.15
N ASN A 314 -19.83 18.24 5.28
CA ASN A 314 -20.43 19.52 5.68
C ASN A 314 -21.85 19.36 6.25
N ILE A 315 -22.53 18.25 5.95
CA ILE A 315 -23.86 17.92 6.48
C ILE A 315 -23.79 17.39 7.92
N GLN A 316 -22.59 17.14 8.47
CA GLN A 316 -22.43 16.73 9.85
C GLN A 316 -22.93 17.83 10.81
N ASP A 317 -24.14 17.62 11.32
CA ASP A 317 -24.54 18.18 12.61
C ASP A 317 -23.53 17.67 13.65
N PHE A 318 -22.74 18.57 14.23
CA PHE A 318 -21.93 18.30 15.42
C PHE A 318 -22.85 18.05 16.64
N ARG A 319 -23.67 16.99 16.59
CA ARG A 319 -24.29 16.48 17.81
C ARG A 319 -23.23 15.65 18.50
N THR A 320 -22.68 16.24 19.56
CA THR A 320 -21.85 15.53 20.54
C THR A 320 -22.53 14.21 20.89
N PHE A 321 -21.80 13.12 20.71
CA PHE A 321 -22.30 11.78 20.92
C PHE A 321 -22.39 11.52 22.42
N ASP A 322 -23.60 11.67 22.97
CA ASP A 322 -23.84 11.41 24.39
C ASP A 322 -24.08 9.91 24.62
N ILE A 323 -23.02 9.22 25.03
CA ILE A 323 -23.04 7.78 25.35
C ILE A 323 -24.10 7.47 26.42
N LYS A 324 -24.37 8.39 27.36
CA LYS A 324 -25.39 8.20 28.41
C LYS A 324 -26.79 8.14 27.83
N ARG A 325 -27.06 8.92 26.77
CA ARG A 325 -28.36 8.92 26.11
C ARG A 325 -28.63 7.62 25.36
N MET A 326 -27.62 7.05 24.69
CA MET A 326 -27.77 5.78 23.97
C MET A 326 -27.92 4.58 24.92
N LEU A 327 -27.17 4.56 26.03
CA LEU A 327 -27.32 3.54 27.07
C LEU A 327 -28.68 3.67 27.78
N GLY A 328 -29.15 4.89 28.04
CA GLY A 328 -30.50 5.13 28.55
C GLY A 328 -31.60 4.63 27.59
N GLU A 329 -31.42 4.79 26.29
CA GLU A 329 -32.35 4.27 25.26
C GLU A 329 -32.26 2.74 25.07
N LEU A 330 -31.14 2.10 25.41
CA LEU A 330 -30.97 0.64 25.37
C LEU A 330 -31.49 -0.06 26.64
N VAL A 331 -31.43 0.62 27.79
CA VAL A 331 -31.92 0.08 29.08
C VAL A 331 -33.46 0.20 29.20
N ILE A 332 -34.08 1.08 28.40
CA ILE A 332 -35.54 1.16 28.28
C ILE A 332 -35.98 0.32 27.07
N LYS A 333 -35.93 -1.01 27.21
CA LYS A 333 -36.76 -1.95 26.43
C LYS A 333 -37.02 -3.23 27.20
#